data_AF-A0A660RQV7-F1
#
_entry.id   AF-A0A660RQV7-F1
#
_cell.length_a   1.000
_cell.length_b   1.000
_cell.length_c   1.000
_cell.angle_alpha   90.00
_cell.angle_beta   90.00
_cell.angle_gamma   90.00
#
_symmetry.space_group_name_H-M   'P 1'
#
loop_
_entity.id
_entity.type
_entity.pdbx_description
1 polymer ?
#
loop_
_entity_poly.entity_id
_entity_poly.type
_entity_poly.pdbx_seq_one_letter_code
_entity_poly.pdbx_strand_id
1 'polypeptide(L)'
;MVKFLFDANAFITPFNIYYHPEIAPGFWLKLKNYFETRNFYTIKKVYEEILEKEDRLSNWMKELPSQKILDSENDAKVMEKYGELSDFLLQEYESEEEVEAFLESADAYLIAHAMADEEVVIVTFEKYSNSPTTPNIPAVCQKLNFNFSIALQKNYELIWEIRDANHLSSCKCITLFEAMYLVGFRI
;
A
#
# COMPACT_ATOMS: atom_id res chain seq x y z
N MET A 1 10.22 -14.22 3.65
CA MET A 1 9.16 -13.86 4.62
C MET A 1 8.40 -12.66 4.07
N VAL A 2 7.06 -12.72 4.02
CA VAL A 2 6.21 -11.66 3.43
C VAL A 2 6.49 -10.28 4.03
N LYS A 3 6.61 -9.26 3.16
CA LYS A 3 6.75 -7.84 3.49
C LYS A 3 5.47 -7.11 3.11
N PHE A 4 4.89 -6.38 4.06
CA PHE A 4 3.71 -5.55 3.84
C PHE A 4 4.14 -4.11 3.61
N LEU A 5 3.86 -3.56 2.43
CA LEU A 5 4.30 -2.24 2.01
C LEU A 5 3.10 -1.30 1.95
N PHE A 6 3.07 -0.31 2.84
CA PHE A 6 1.91 0.53 3.08
C PHE A 6 1.92 1.78 2.19
N ASP A 7 0.79 1.99 1.52
CA ASP A 7 0.40 3.21 0.81
C ASP A 7 -0.01 4.32 1.82
N ALA A 8 0.06 5.59 1.41
CA ALA A 8 -0.38 6.75 2.18
C ALA A 8 -1.84 6.60 2.66
N ASN A 9 -2.74 6.14 1.80
CA ASN A 9 -4.15 5.97 2.16
C ASN A 9 -4.36 4.90 3.25
N ALA A 10 -3.44 3.94 3.39
CA ALA A 10 -3.45 2.91 4.43
C ALA A 10 -3.21 3.52 5.82
N PHE A 11 -2.67 4.74 5.89
CA PHE A 11 -2.55 5.51 7.12
C PHE A 11 -3.66 6.56 7.22
N ILE A 12 -3.90 7.32 6.16
CA ILE A 12 -4.81 8.48 6.16
C ILE A 12 -6.26 8.05 6.42
N THR A 13 -6.74 7.01 5.74
CA THR A 13 -8.15 6.58 5.84
C THR A 13 -8.50 6.10 7.25
N PRO A 14 -7.73 5.19 7.89
CA PRO A 14 -7.93 4.85 9.30
C PRO A 14 -7.82 6.04 10.23
N PHE A 15 -6.89 6.95 9.99
CA PHE A 15 -6.67 8.12 10.86
C PHE A 15 -7.90 9.04 10.88
N ASN A 16 -8.51 9.25 9.72
CA ASN A 16 -9.63 10.17 9.58
C ASN A 16 -11.00 9.53 9.82
N ILE A 17 -11.17 8.24 9.50
CA ILE A 17 -12.51 7.61 9.42
C ILE A 17 -12.74 6.58 10.52
N TYR A 18 -11.84 5.61 10.70
CA TYR A 18 -12.14 4.42 11.51
C TYR A 18 -11.52 4.42 12.92
N TYR A 19 -10.30 4.94 13.03
CA TYR A 19 -9.46 4.85 14.22
C TYR A 19 -8.86 6.21 14.55
N HIS A 20 -9.68 7.25 14.63
CA HIS A 20 -9.19 8.57 15.03
C HIS A 20 -8.38 8.47 16.35
N PRO A 21 -7.17 9.05 16.45
CA PRO A 21 -6.24 8.79 17.56
C PRO A 21 -6.76 9.18 18.95
N GLU A 22 -7.74 10.08 19.04
CA GLU A 22 -8.41 10.41 20.31
C GLU A 22 -9.41 9.35 20.76
N ILE A 23 -9.98 8.61 19.80
CA ILE A 23 -10.98 7.58 20.04
C ILE A 23 -10.30 6.22 20.22
N ALA A 24 -9.30 5.93 19.38
CA ALA A 24 -8.64 4.63 19.33
C ALA A 24 -7.09 4.72 19.40
N PRO A 25 -6.51 5.32 20.45
CA PRO A 25 -5.05 5.42 20.58
C PRO A 25 -4.35 4.05 20.64
N GLY A 26 -5.03 3.04 21.19
CA GLY A 26 -4.52 1.67 21.26
C GLY A 26 -4.27 1.02 19.89
N PHE A 27 -5.02 1.43 18.86
CA PHE A 27 -4.79 0.98 17.49
C PHE A 27 -3.43 1.44 16.99
N TRP A 28 -3.14 2.74 17.10
CA TRP A 28 -1.89 3.34 16.63
C TRP A 28 -0.67 2.87 17.40
N LEU A 29 -0.81 2.63 18.71
CA LEU A 29 0.23 2.01 19.54
C LEU A 29 0.55 0.58 19.05
N LYS A 30 -0.48 -0.24 18.80
CA LYS A 30 -0.29 -1.60 18.28
C LYS A 30 0.29 -1.58 16.86
N LEU A 31 -0.18 -0.70 15.98
CA LEU A 31 0.31 -0.57 14.61
C LEU A 31 1.80 -0.21 14.61
N LYS A 32 2.22 0.76 15.43
CA LYS A 32 3.63 1.11 15.61
C LYS A 32 4.46 -0.09 16.09
N ASN A 33 3.98 -0.83 17.08
CA ASN A 33 4.63 -2.06 17.53
C ASN A 33 4.76 -3.11 16.41
N TYR A 34 3.82 -3.19 15.46
CA TYR A 34 3.98 -4.06 14.29
C TYR A 34 5.00 -3.54 13.29
N PHE A 35 5.11 -2.23 13.08
CA PHE A 35 6.26 -1.68 12.38
C PHE A 35 7.57 -2.03 13.09
N GLU A 36 7.64 -2.06 14.41
CA GLU A 36 8.88 -2.42 15.11
C GLU A 36 9.19 -3.93 15.05
N THR A 37 8.17 -4.78 15.14
CA THR A 37 8.34 -6.23 15.40
C THR A 37 8.01 -7.15 14.22
N ARG A 38 7.35 -6.64 13.19
CA ARG A 38 6.91 -7.39 12.00
C ARG A 38 7.53 -6.80 10.72
N ASN A 39 7.20 -7.41 9.60
CA ASN A 39 7.64 -6.98 8.27
C ASN A 39 6.71 -5.92 7.66
N PHE A 40 6.36 -4.91 8.45
CA PHE A 40 5.62 -3.74 7.95
C PHE A 40 6.63 -2.68 7.54
N TYR A 41 6.40 -2.13 6.36
CA TYR A 41 7.25 -1.14 5.72
C TYR A 41 6.37 -0.11 5.02
N THR A 42 6.95 1.04 4.73
CA THR A 42 6.44 1.97 3.71
C THR A 42 7.63 2.49 2.91
N ILE A 43 7.40 3.28 1.87
CA ILE A 43 8.46 3.88 1.07
C ILE A 43 8.68 5.32 1.47
N LYS A 44 9.89 5.82 1.24
CA LYS A 44 10.27 7.21 1.51
C LYS A 44 9.29 8.22 0.90
N LYS A 45 8.80 7.96 -0.30
CA LYS A 45 7.84 8.84 -1.00
C LYS A 45 6.50 8.98 -0.27
N VAL A 46 5.91 7.86 0.19
CA VAL A 46 4.71 7.86 1.05
C VAL A 46 4.98 8.59 2.37
N TYR A 47 6.15 8.34 2.96
CA TYR A 47 6.55 9.00 4.20
C TYR A 47 6.61 10.52 4.02
N GLU A 48 7.27 11.01 2.98
CA GLU A 48 7.39 12.42 2.65
C GLU A 48 6.03 13.07 2.35
N GLU A 49 5.18 12.43 1.55
CA GLU A 49 3.82 12.90 1.25
C GLU A 49 2.98 13.11 2.54
N ILE A 50 3.05 12.18 3.49
CA ILE A 50 2.33 12.33 4.76
C ILE A 50 2.95 13.45 5.61
N LEU A 51 4.27 13.64 5.55
CA LEU A 51 4.94 14.67 6.34
C LEU A 51 4.59 16.10 5.89
N GLU A 52 4.29 16.31 4.62
CA GLU A 52 3.90 17.62 4.07
C GLU A 52 2.64 18.21 4.73
N LYS A 53 1.78 17.37 5.32
CA LYS A 53 0.55 17.82 5.99
C LYS A 53 0.80 18.45 7.36
N GLU A 54 1.98 18.24 7.95
CA GLU A 54 2.40 18.78 9.26
C GLU A 54 1.39 18.56 10.41
N ASP A 55 0.58 17.51 10.31
CA ASP A 55 -0.50 17.22 11.25
C ASP A 55 -0.13 16.15 12.28
N ARG A 56 -1.12 15.68 13.04
CA ARG A 56 -0.93 14.62 14.03
C ARG A 56 -0.50 13.28 13.43
N LEU A 57 -0.93 12.96 12.21
CA LEU A 57 -0.50 11.75 11.52
C LEU A 57 0.97 11.88 11.12
N SER A 58 1.39 13.06 10.63
CA SER A 58 2.81 13.33 10.34
C SER A 58 3.71 13.12 11.56
N ASN A 59 3.26 13.55 12.75
CA ASN A 59 4.00 13.35 14.00
C ASN A 59 4.10 11.88 14.38
N TRP A 60 3.04 11.10 14.18
CA TRP A 60 3.09 9.66 14.40
C TRP A 60 4.02 8.96 13.41
N MET A 61 4.02 9.36 12.13
CA MET A 61 4.92 8.78 11.11
C MET A 61 6.40 8.98 11.48
N LYS A 62 6.78 10.14 12.04
CA LYS A 62 8.16 10.42 12.48
C LYS A 62 8.64 9.48 13.59
N GLU A 63 7.74 8.81 14.29
CA GLU A 63 8.08 7.85 15.33
C GLU A 63 8.37 6.44 14.79
N LEU A 64 8.14 6.19 13.49
CA LEU A 64 8.46 4.91 12.87
C LEU A 64 9.98 4.69 12.80
N PRO A 65 10.48 3.46 13.00
CA PRO A 65 11.90 3.19 12.84
C PRO A 65 12.36 3.45 11.40
N SER A 66 13.46 4.18 11.22
CA SER A 66 13.94 4.58 9.88
C SER A 66 14.19 3.41 8.94
N GLN A 67 14.60 2.25 9.46
CA GLN A 67 14.77 1.01 8.68
C GLN A 67 13.46 0.43 8.12
N LYS A 68 12.31 0.96 8.54
CA LYS A 68 10.99 0.60 7.99
C LYS A 68 10.52 1.53 6.88
N ILE A 69 11.29 2.57 6.59
CA ILE A 69 11.06 3.49 5.48
C ILE A 69 12.06 3.12 4.37
N LEU A 70 11.57 2.48 3.31
CA LEU A 70 12.41 1.99 2.23
C LEU A 70 12.73 3.10 1.23
N ASP A 71 14.00 3.22 0.87
CA ASP A 71 14.47 4.15 -0.15
C ASP A 71 14.48 3.46 -1.52
N SER A 72 13.34 3.52 -2.20
CA SER A 72 13.10 2.82 -3.46
C SER A 72 14.07 3.24 -4.57
N GLU A 73 14.43 4.52 -4.63
CA GLU A 73 15.27 5.09 -5.69
C GLU A 73 16.72 4.57 -5.64
N ASN A 74 17.15 4.13 -4.45
CA ASN A 74 18.48 3.55 -4.23
C ASN A 74 18.49 2.01 -4.33
N ASP A 75 17.35 1.36 -4.62
CA ASP A 75 17.28 -0.07 -4.88
C ASP A 75 17.28 -0.36 -6.38
N ALA A 76 18.40 -0.86 -6.89
CA ALA A 76 18.59 -1.13 -8.32
C ALA A 76 17.54 -2.10 -8.90
N LYS A 77 17.07 -3.09 -8.13
CA LYS A 77 16.05 -4.05 -8.62
C LYS A 77 14.69 -3.40 -8.73
N VAL A 78 14.36 -2.54 -7.77
CA VAL A 78 13.10 -1.78 -7.79
C VAL A 78 13.11 -0.81 -8.96
N MET A 79 14.21 -0.11 -9.22
CA MET A 79 14.32 0.83 -10.34
C MET A 79 14.32 0.15 -11.71
N GLU A 80 14.87 -1.07 -11.82
CA GLU A 80 14.72 -1.90 -13.03
C GLU A 80 13.23 -2.20 -13.29
N LYS A 81 12.50 -2.67 -12.26
CA LYS A 81 11.06 -2.94 -12.39
C LYS A 81 10.20 -1.70 -12.56
N TYR A 82 10.62 -0.56 -12.04
CA TYR A 82 9.99 0.72 -12.28
C TYR A 82 10.09 1.12 -13.77
N GLY A 83 11.25 0.89 -14.40
CA GLY A 83 11.41 1.08 -15.85
C GLY A 83 10.49 0.17 -16.68
N GLU A 84 10.43 -1.12 -16.33
CA GLU A 84 9.50 -2.07 -16.98
C GLU A 84 8.03 -1.65 -16.79
N LEU A 85 7.67 -1.17 -15.60
CA LEU A 85 6.33 -0.66 -15.30
C LEU A 85 6.00 0.58 -16.13
N SER A 86 6.94 1.51 -16.26
CA SER A 86 6.79 2.71 -17.09
C SER A 86 6.48 2.35 -18.55
N ASP A 87 7.28 1.48 -19.15
CA ASP A 87 7.08 1.03 -20.53
C ASP A 87 5.73 0.31 -20.71
N PHE A 88 5.33 -0.47 -19.71
CA PHE A 88 4.04 -1.16 -19.68
C PHE A 88 2.86 -0.19 -19.63
N LEU A 89 2.89 0.79 -18.72
CA LEU A 89 1.79 1.74 -18.55
C LEU A 89 1.57 2.61 -19.80
N LEU A 90 2.64 3.03 -20.47
CA LEU A 90 2.57 3.77 -21.74
C LEU A 90 1.92 2.97 -22.88
N GLN A 91 1.96 1.63 -22.82
CA GLN A 91 1.27 0.76 -23.78
C GLN A 91 -0.18 0.49 -23.40
N GLU A 92 -0.49 0.51 -22.10
CA GLU A 92 -1.78 0.07 -21.55
C GLU A 92 -2.81 1.20 -21.36
N TYR A 93 -2.36 2.45 -21.31
CA TYR A 93 -3.18 3.63 -21.08
C TYR A 93 -3.03 4.62 -22.25
N GLU A 94 -4.14 5.26 -22.63
CA GLU A 94 -4.17 6.17 -23.78
C GLU A 94 -3.58 7.55 -23.48
N SER A 95 -3.63 7.99 -22.22
CA SER A 95 -3.16 9.32 -21.80
C SER A 95 -1.75 9.24 -21.23
N GLU A 96 -0.77 9.73 -21.99
CA GLU A 96 0.62 9.86 -21.52
C GLU A 96 0.72 10.77 -20.29
N GLU A 97 -0.05 11.87 -20.23
CA GLU A 97 -0.08 12.79 -19.09
C GLU A 97 -0.51 12.10 -17.78
N GLU A 98 -1.54 11.25 -17.84
CA GLU A 98 -2.03 10.50 -16.67
C GLU A 98 -1.04 9.42 -16.25
N VAL A 99 -0.32 8.81 -17.21
CA VAL A 99 0.75 7.85 -16.93
C VAL A 99 1.94 8.53 -16.28
N GLU A 100 2.39 9.68 -16.80
CA GLU A 100 3.48 10.46 -16.22
C GLU A 100 3.14 10.89 -14.79
N ALA A 101 1.93 11.42 -14.55
CA ALA A 101 1.47 11.77 -13.21
C ALA A 101 1.45 10.57 -12.25
N PHE A 102 1.02 9.39 -12.73
CA PHE A 102 1.05 8.17 -11.93
C PHE A 102 2.48 7.71 -11.62
N LEU A 103 3.41 7.78 -12.58
CA LEU A 103 4.82 7.46 -12.38
C LEU A 103 5.48 8.42 -11.37
N GLU A 104 5.07 9.69 -11.38
CA GLU A 104 5.48 10.68 -10.36
C GLU A 104 4.86 10.44 -8.98
N SER A 105 3.90 9.53 -8.82
CA SER A 105 3.30 9.22 -7.52
C SER A 105 4.12 8.22 -6.69
N ALA A 106 3.68 7.95 -5.46
CA ALA A 106 4.21 6.86 -4.64
C ALA A 106 3.79 5.47 -5.17
N ASP A 107 2.64 5.38 -5.82
CA ASP A 107 2.00 4.12 -6.20
C ASP A 107 2.83 3.33 -7.21
N ALA A 108 3.43 4.02 -8.19
CA ALA A 108 4.33 3.39 -9.15
C ALA A 108 5.52 2.69 -8.47
N TYR A 109 6.07 3.28 -7.40
CA TYR A 109 7.16 2.66 -6.64
C TYR A 109 6.67 1.48 -5.81
N LEU A 110 5.48 1.56 -5.21
CA LEU A 110 4.88 0.44 -4.48
C LEU A 110 4.69 -0.79 -5.39
N ILE A 111 4.22 -0.57 -6.62
CA ILE A 111 4.04 -1.63 -7.62
C ILE A 111 5.39 -2.17 -8.08
N ALA A 112 6.37 -1.30 -8.33
CA ALA A 112 7.73 -1.72 -8.68
C ALA A 112 8.36 -2.63 -7.60
N HIS A 113 8.15 -2.34 -6.31
CA HIS A 113 8.55 -3.23 -5.21
C HIS A 113 7.86 -4.60 -5.29
N ALA A 114 6.56 -4.63 -5.57
CA ALA A 114 5.80 -5.87 -5.70
C ALA A 114 6.21 -6.72 -6.93
N MET A 115 6.67 -6.06 -8.00
CA MET A 115 7.27 -6.68 -9.19
C MET A 115 8.69 -7.20 -8.94
N ALA A 116 9.47 -6.50 -8.11
CA ALA A 116 10.87 -6.85 -7.83
C ALA A 116 11.01 -8.01 -6.83
N ASP A 117 10.03 -8.20 -5.95
CA ASP A 117 10.06 -9.21 -4.89
C ASP A 117 8.70 -9.91 -4.76
N GLU A 118 8.68 -11.22 -5.02
CA GLU A 118 7.49 -12.06 -4.90
C GLU A 118 6.89 -12.07 -3.48
N GLU A 119 7.69 -11.76 -2.45
CA GLU A 119 7.23 -11.71 -1.06
C GLU A 119 6.70 -10.34 -0.64
N VAL A 120 6.68 -9.33 -1.51
CA VAL A 120 6.07 -8.02 -1.22
C VAL A 120 4.57 -8.04 -1.51
N VAL A 121 3.80 -7.53 -0.54
CA VAL A 121 2.35 -7.32 -0.60
C VAL A 121 2.06 -5.85 -0.29
N ILE A 122 1.38 -5.17 -1.21
CA ILE A 122 0.95 -3.78 -1.07
C ILE A 122 -0.28 -3.72 -0.16
N VAL A 123 -0.26 -2.78 0.77
CA VAL A 123 -1.36 -2.49 1.69
C VAL A 123 -1.94 -1.14 1.32
N THR A 124 -3.19 -1.11 0.84
CA THR A 124 -3.85 0.09 0.33
C THR A 124 -5.35 0.11 0.68
N PHE A 125 -5.95 1.30 0.68
CA PHE A 125 -7.40 1.54 0.72
C PHE A 125 -7.93 2.14 -0.59
N GLU A 126 -7.17 2.06 -1.68
CA GLU A 126 -7.66 2.48 -2.98
C GLU A 126 -8.88 1.66 -3.41
N LYS A 127 -9.80 2.33 -4.12
CA LYS A 127 -10.99 1.68 -4.67
C LYS A 127 -10.68 1.13 -6.05
N TYR A 128 -11.03 -0.14 -6.25
CA TYR A 128 -10.97 -0.75 -7.57
C TYR A 128 -12.02 -0.11 -8.47
N SER A 129 -11.58 0.29 -9.66
CA SER A 129 -12.41 0.68 -10.77
C SER A 129 -12.07 -0.21 -11.96
N ASN A 130 -13.08 -0.69 -12.68
CA ASN A 130 -12.87 -1.53 -13.85
C ASN A 130 -12.53 -0.65 -15.05
N SER A 131 -11.30 -0.78 -15.57
CA SER A 131 -10.77 0.03 -16.68
C SER A 131 -10.79 1.54 -16.43
N PRO A 132 -10.07 2.04 -15.40
CA PRO A 132 -9.98 3.48 -15.17
C PRO A 132 -9.17 4.15 -16.29
N THR A 133 -9.53 5.38 -16.63
CA THR A 133 -8.76 6.21 -17.57
C THR A 133 -7.40 6.60 -17.00
N THR A 134 -7.33 6.74 -15.67
CA THR A 134 -6.12 7.04 -14.90
C THR A 134 -5.64 5.77 -14.20
N PRO A 135 -4.32 5.46 -14.20
CA PRO A 135 -3.80 4.31 -13.47
C PRO A 135 -4.03 4.44 -11.96
N ASN A 136 -4.28 3.30 -11.29
CA ASN A 136 -4.32 3.19 -9.84
C ASN A 136 -3.83 1.79 -9.41
N ILE A 137 -3.52 1.58 -8.13
CA ILE A 137 -2.91 0.33 -7.64
C ILE A 137 -3.77 -0.89 -8.01
N PRO A 138 -5.07 -0.97 -7.68
CA PRO A 138 -5.86 -2.15 -8.00
C PRO A 138 -5.95 -2.47 -9.50
N ALA A 139 -6.12 -1.44 -10.36
CA ALA A 139 -6.22 -1.64 -11.80
C ALA A 139 -4.90 -2.08 -12.42
N VAL A 140 -3.77 -1.51 -11.98
CA VAL A 140 -2.45 -1.92 -12.46
C VAL A 140 -2.09 -3.31 -11.92
N CYS A 141 -2.38 -3.63 -10.65
CA CYS A 141 -2.24 -5.00 -10.12
C CYS A 141 -3.01 -6.00 -11.01
N GLN A 142 -4.26 -5.69 -11.39
CA GLN A 142 -5.05 -6.55 -12.28
C GLN A 142 -4.40 -6.73 -13.65
N LYS A 143 -3.97 -5.64 -14.31
CA LYS A 143 -3.33 -5.67 -15.63
C LYS A 143 -2.01 -6.47 -15.63
N LEU A 144 -1.28 -6.45 -14.51
CA LEU A 144 -0.05 -7.24 -14.30
C LEU A 144 -0.33 -8.71 -13.88
N ASN A 145 -1.59 -9.14 -13.82
CA ASN A 145 -2.02 -10.44 -13.30
C ASN A 145 -1.62 -10.71 -11.84
N PHE A 146 -1.49 -9.64 -11.04
CA PHE A 146 -1.32 -9.74 -9.60
C PHE A 146 -2.68 -9.93 -8.93
N ASN A 147 -2.81 -11.00 -8.14
CA ASN A 147 -4.01 -11.20 -7.34
C ASN A 147 -4.14 -10.07 -6.33
N PHE A 148 -5.34 -9.49 -6.22
CA PHE A 148 -5.68 -8.52 -5.19
C PHE A 148 -6.92 -8.99 -4.45
N SER A 149 -7.05 -8.62 -3.18
CA SER A 149 -8.05 -9.21 -2.29
C SER A 149 -9.49 -8.97 -2.74
N ILE A 150 -10.39 -9.85 -2.32
CA ILE A 150 -11.82 -9.70 -2.60
C ILE A 150 -12.35 -8.38 -2.01
N ALA A 151 -11.81 -7.94 -0.87
CA ALA A 151 -12.18 -6.67 -0.26
C ALA A 151 -11.90 -5.49 -1.21
N LEU A 152 -10.71 -5.45 -1.83
CA LEU A 152 -10.39 -4.43 -2.84
C LEU A 152 -11.27 -4.56 -4.09
N GLN A 153 -11.48 -5.79 -4.60
CA GLN A 153 -12.34 -6.03 -5.78
C GLN A 153 -13.78 -5.55 -5.58
N LYS A 154 -14.30 -5.67 -4.36
CA LYS A 154 -15.67 -5.31 -4.00
C LYS A 154 -15.78 -3.93 -3.36
N ASN A 155 -14.67 -3.22 -3.19
CA ASN A 155 -14.59 -1.95 -2.46
C ASN A 155 -15.16 -2.06 -1.04
N TYR A 156 -14.91 -3.19 -0.38
CA TYR A 156 -15.25 -3.39 1.03
C TYR A 156 -14.17 -2.81 1.93
N GLU A 157 -14.61 -2.00 2.87
CA GLU A 157 -13.72 -1.31 3.80
C GLU A 157 -13.49 -2.12 5.09
N LEU A 158 -14.21 -3.22 5.36
CA LEU A 158 -14.15 -3.93 6.66
C LEU A 158 -14.03 -5.47 6.54
N ILE A 159 -13.33 -6.08 7.51
CA ILE A 159 -13.01 -7.53 7.58
C ILE A 159 -14.25 -8.43 7.69
N TRP A 160 -15.39 -7.95 8.17
CA TRP A 160 -16.52 -8.82 8.57
C TRP A 160 -17.09 -9.68 7.43
N GLU A 161 -16.77 -9.35 6.17
CA GLU A 161 -17.16 -10.12 4.98
C GLU A 161 -16.10 -11.15 4.52
N ILE A 162 -14.91 -11.15 5.14
CA ILE A 162 -13.78 -12.02 4.79
C ILE A 162 -13.96 -13.38 5.47
N ARG A 163 -14.66 -14.28 4.79
CA ARG A 163 -14.94 -15.64 5.27
C ARG A 163 -13.84 -16.65 4.95
N ASP A 164 -12.90 -16.32 4.07
CA ASP A 164 -11.84 -17.22 3.64
C ASP A 164 -10.49 -16.50 3.58
N ALA A 165 -9.65 -16.67 4.60
CA ALA A 165 -8.32 -16.08 4.64
C ALA A 165 -7.31 -16.80 3.74
N ASN A 166 -7.64 -17.97 3.18
CA ASN A 166 -6.69 -18.76 2.40
C ASN A 166 -6.29 -18.05 1.11
N HIS A 167 -7.22 -17.30 0.49
CA HIS A 167 -6.93 -16.55 -0.74
C HIS A 167 -5.92 -15.42 -0.53
N LEU A 168 -5.88 -14.81 0.66
CA LEU A 168 -5.01 -13.67 0.98
C LEU A 168 -3.52 -14.02 0.87
N SER A 169 -3.15 -15.28 1.09
CA SER A 169 -1.77 -15.75 0.96
C SER A 169 -1.21 -15.62 -0.46
N SER A 170 -2.08 -15.59 -1.47
CA SER A 170 -1.73 -15.44 -2.88
C SER A 170 -1.87 -14.00 -3.38
N CYS A 171 -2.39 -13.09 -2.56
CA CYS A 171 -2.65 -11.71 -2.94
C CYS A 171 -1.40 -10.84 -2.80
N LYS A 172 -1.16 -10.03 -3.81
CA LYS A 172 -0.14 -8.99 -3.89
C LYS A 172 -0.63 -7.62 -3.43
N CYS A 173 -1.93 -7.39 -3.44
CA CYS A 173 -2.52 -6.11 -3.06
C CYS A 173 -3.71 -6.42 -2.11
N ILE A 174 -3.67 -5.91 -0.88
CA ILE A 174 -4.67 -6.17 0.17
C ILE A 174 -5.00 -4.89 0.95
N THR A 175 -6.06 -4.91 1.75
CA THR A 175 -6.42 -3.82 2.66
C THR A 175 -5.58 -3.85 3.94
N LEU A 176 -5.52 -2.72 4.66
CA LEU A 176 -4.90 -2.66 5.99
C LEU A 176 -5.44 -3.72 6.93
N PHE A 177 -6.77 -3.88 6.94
CA PHE A 177 -7.40 -4.76 7.91
C PHE A 177 -7.12 -6.23 7.59
N GLU A 178 -6.99 -6.60 6.31
CA GLU A 178 -6.48 -7.90 5.90
C GLU A 178 -5.03 -8.12 6.35
N ALA A 179 -4.16 -7.12 6.15
CA ALA A 179 -2.77 -7.19 6.60
C ALA A 179 -2.68 -7.40 8.11
N MET A 180 -3.50 -6.66 8.87
CA MET A 180 -3.61 -6.78 10.32
C MET A 180 -4.12 -8.16 10.75
N TYR A 181 -5.12 -8.70 10.06
CA TYR A 181 -5.62 -10.05 10.32
C TYR A 181 -4.52 -11.11 10.12
N LEU A 182 -3.74 -11.01 9.03
CA LEU A 182 -2.66 -11.95 8.72
C LEU A 182 -1.55 -11.95 9.77
N VAL A 183 -1.28 -10.81 10.43
CA VAL A 183 -0.29 -10.73 11.52
C VAL A 183 -0.89 -11.04 12.91
N GLY A 184 -2.14 -11.49 12.96
CA GLY A 184 -2.81 -11.91 14.18
C GLY A 184 -3.29 -10.75 15.05
N PHE A 185 -3.64 -9.61 14.45
CA PHE A 185 -4.24 -8.50 15.19
C PHE A 185 -5.57 -8.94 15.81
N ARG A 186 -5.65 -8.76 17.13
CA ARG A 186 -6.88 -8.92 17.92
C ARG A 186 -7.18 -7.56 18.54
N ILE A 187 -8.41 -7.07 18.32
CA ILE A 187 -8.94 -5.87 18.99
C ILE A 187 -9.10 -6.18 20.47
#